data_AF-A0A918S707-F1
#
_entry.id   AF-A0A918S707-F1
#
_cell.length_a   1.000
_cell.length_b   1.000
_cell.length_c   1.000
_cell.angle_alpha   90.00
_cell.angle_beta   90.00
_cell.angle_gamma   90.00
#
_symmetry.space_group_name_H-M   'P 1'
#
loop_
_entity.id
_entity.type
_entity.pdbx_description
1 polymer ?
#
loop_
_entity_poly.entity_id
_entity_poly.type
_entity_poly.pdbx_seq_one_letter_code
_entity_poly.pdbx_strand_id
1 'polypeptide(L)'
;MKKYSYLLLFLISVLTSSCADEKNKEQAVLEEQPQNSLSEDALLDTIQKQTLKYFWDYSEPNSGMARERFHPDGQYPKDDAHVVTTGGSGFGLMAIVAGMEREFIPRDSAVARLDKIADFLENTTRFHGVWPHWINGETGETQAFSAKDNGGDIVETSFLAQGFIVVREYLKEGTEEEQAVAQKYDELWKSIEWDWYTNNQNGIFWHWSPDYEWEMDFMIEGYNECLITYVLAASSPEYTIDAAAYHEGWARGGDIITDKEAYGLPLILKHNTGGDKGGPLFWAHYSYLGLNPKELTDRYANYWDLNVNHSKINYNYCVENPEAYETYSKDSWGLTASYTRTENDGIGYAAHSPDDDRGVVSPTAAVSSIPYTPEESLRAIRYFYEDQHELLWGPAGFYDAFSLEGEGWVAPYYLAIDQGPQIVMIENYRSGLIWDLFMGAPEVKEGLERLDFNY
;
A
#
# COMPACT_ATOMS: atom_id res chain seq x y z
N MET A 1 -25.39 -87.31 -47.75
CA MET A 1 -24.01 -87.83 -47.86
C MET A 1 -23.09 -86.65 -47.58
N LYS A 2 -22.22 -86.56 -46.56
CA LYS A 2 -21.79 -87.37 -45.40
C LYS A 2 -21.57 -86.30 -44.27
N LYS A 3 -22.19 -86.36 -43.07
CA LYS A 3 -21.86 -87.17 -41.87
C LYS A 3 -20.44 -86.90 -41.34
N TYR A 4 -20.09 -86.62 -40.08
CA TYR A 4 -20.68 -86.44 -38.72
C TYR A 4 -19.54 -85.76 -37.87
N SER A 5 -19.72 -85.05 -36.75
CA SER A 5 -19.88 -85.60 -35.38
C SER A 5 -19.64 -84.49 -34.32
N TYR A 6 -20.56 -84.37 -33.34
CA TYR A 6 -20.44 -84.26 -31.85
C TYR A 6 -19.33 -83.36 -31.21
N LEU A 7 -19.47 -82.68 -30.07
CA LEU A 7 -20.32 -82.78 -28.87
C LEU A 7 -20.13 -81.48 -28.01
N LEU A 8 -21.09 -81.22 -27.10
CA LEU A 8 -21.11 -80.28 -25.96
C LEU A 8 -19.78 -79.78 -25.36
N LEU A 9 -19.74 -78.50 -24.94
CA LEU A 9 -19.68 -78.13 -23.50
C LEU A 9 -19.98 -76.65 -23.24
N PHE A 10 -20.82 -76.44 -22.24
CA PHE A 10 -21.24 -75.20 -21.60
C PHE A 10 -20.06 -74.58 -20.85
N LEU A 11 -19.80 -73.28 -21.01
CA LEU A 11 -19.11 -72.50 -19.98
C LEU A 11 -19.58 -71.05 -19.99
N ILE A 12 -20.09 -70.65 -18.83
CA ILE A 12 -20.59 -69.33 -18.46
C ILE A 12 -19.40 -68.44 -18.11
N SER A 13 -19.30 -67.26 -18.71
CA SER A 13 -18.76 -66.08 -18.03
C SER A 13 -19.32 -64.80 -18.68
N VAL A 14 -20.05 -64.04 -17.85
CA VAL A 14 -20.62 -62.74 -18.15
C VAL A 14 -19.51 -61.70 -18.10
N LEU A 15 -19.26 -60.95 -19.18
CA LEU A 15 -18.54 -59.67 -19.13
C LEU A 15 -18.99 -58.73 -20.27
N THR A 16 -19.65 -57.65 -19.84
CA THR A 16 -19.57 -56.25 -20.32
C THR A 16 -19.82 -55.90 -21.79
N SER A 17 -20.92 -55.15 -22.01
CA SER A 17 -20.85 -53.80 -22.59
C SER A 17 -22.15 -53.06 -22.28
N SER A 18 -22.04 -52.09 -21.37
CA SER A 18 -23.09 -51.18 -20.92
C SER A 18 -23.24 -50.05 -21.94
N CYS A 19 -24.45 -49.83 -22.45
CA CYS A 19 -24.87 -48.56 -23.03
C CYS A 19 -25.61 -47.79 -21.93
N ALA A 20 -25.15 -46.59 -21.58
CA ALA A 20 -25.83 -45.63 -20.70
C ALA A 20 -25.49 -44.23 -21.24
N ASP A 21 -26.46 -43.52 -21.79
CA ASP A 21 -27.26 -42.46 -21.12
C ASP A 21 -26.46 -41.16 -20.93
N GLU A 22 -26.60 -40.24 -21.89
CA GLU A 22 -26.19 -38.84 -21.76
C GLU A 22 -27.35 -38.00 -21.20
N LYS A 23 -27.25 -37.65 -19.92
CA LYS A 23 -27.90 -36.48 -19.36
C LYS A 23 -26.81 -35.54 -18.83
N ASN A 24 -26.72 -34.38 -19.47
CA ASN A 24 -25.90 -33.23 -19.06
C ASN A 24 -26.07 -32.93 -17.57
N LYS A 25 -24.98 -33.10 -16.81
CA LYS A 25 -24.70 -32.35 -15.59
C LYS A 25 -23.57 -31.40 -15.93
N GLU A 26 -23.84 -30.10 -15.88
CA GLU A 26 -22.80 -29.10 -15.70
C GLU A 26 -22.04 -29.45 -14.42
N GLN A 27 -20.82 -29.93 -14.60
CA GLN A 27 -19.89 -30.21 -13.53
C GLN A 27 -19.07 -28.94 -13.38
N ALA A 28 -19.35 -28.17 -12.33
CA ALA A 28 -18.43 -27.14 -11.86
C ALA A 28 -17.07 -27.80 -11.66
N VAL A 29 -16.08 -27.35 -12.42
CA VAL A 29 -14.69 -27.73 -12.21
C VAL A 29 -14.26 -27.02 -10.93
N LEU A 30 -14.40 -27.72 -9.80
CA LEU A 30 -13.65 -27.38 -8.60
C LEU A 30 -12.21 -27.72 -8.94
N GLU A 31 -11.36 -26.70 -9.11
CA GLU A 31 -9.92 -26.90 -9.07
C GLU A 31 -9.59 -27.56 -7.72
N GLU A 32 -9.07 -28.79 -7.76
CA GLU A 32 -8.53 -29.44 -6.57
C GLU A 32 -7.33 -28.62 -6.10
N GLN A 33 -7.57 -27.76 -5.10
CA GLN A 33 -6.50 -27.13 -4.31
C GLN A 33 -5.56 -28.26 -3.82
N PRO A 34 -4.23 -28.13 -4.00
CA PRO A 34 -3.30 -29.12 -3.49
C PRO A 34 -3.59 -29.35 -2.00
N GLN A 35 -3.57 -30.60 -1.56
CA GLN A 35 -4.02 -31.04 -0.22
C GLN A 35 -3.29 -30.37 0.98
N ASN A 36 -2.35 -29.44 0.73
CA ASN A 36 -1.55 -28.68 1.68
C ASN A 36 -1.56 -27.14 1.48
N SER A 37 -2.38 -26.56 0.57
CA SER A 37 -2.41 -25.10 0.39
C SER A 37 -3.23 -24.40 1.49
N LEU A 38 -2.82 -23.21 1.91
CA LEU A 38 -3.56 -22.42 2.90
C LEU A 38 -4.89 -21.93 2.29
N SER A 39 -5.96 -21.90 3.09
CA SER A 39 -7.17 -21.15 2.71
C SER A 39 -6.82 -19.67 2.53
N GLU A 40 -7.64 -18.93 1.77
CA GLU A 40 -7.45 -17.50 1.58
C GLU A 40 -7.32 -16.75 2.91
N ASP A 41 -8.24 -16.97 3.85
CA ASP A 41 -8.19 -16.35 5.17
C ASP A 41 -6.90 -16.68 5.94
N ALA A 42 -6.47 -17.94 5.93
CA ALA A 42 -5.26 -18.37 6.63
C ALA A 42 -3.99 -17.82 5.98
N LEU A 43 -3.98 -17.69 4.65
CA LEU A 43 -2.91 -17.06 3.89
C LEU A 43 -2.84 -15.57 4.24
N LEU A 44 -3.95 -14.84 4.16
CA LEU A 44 -3.99 -13.41 4.49
C LEU A 44 -3.63 -13.14 5.96
N ASP A 45 -4.11 -13.96 6.91
CA ASP A 45 -3.69 -13.87 8.32
C ASP A 45 -2.16 -14.05 8.46
N THR A 46 -1.58 -15.00 7.72
CA THR A 46 -0.15 -15.26 7.72
C THR A 46 0.65 -14.08 7.18
N ILE A 47 0.21 -13.50 6.05
CA ILE A 47 0.84 -12.32 5.45
C ILE A 47 0.73 -11.12 6.41
N GLN A 48 -0.48 -10.77 6.88
CA GLN A 48 -0.67 -9.63 7.78
C GLN A 48 0.13 -9.80 9.08
N LYS A 49 0.06 -10.97 9.74
CA LYS A 49 0.73 -11.22 11.02
C LYS A 49 2.26 -11.19 10.91
N GLN A 50 2.83 -11.74 9.84
CA GLN A 50 4.28 -11.70 9.65
C GLN A 50 4.74 -10.28 9.28
N THR A 51 4.00 -9.60 8.39
CA THR A 51 4.34 -8.24 7.94
C THR A 51 4.25 -7.23 9.10
N LEU A 52 3.28 -7.41 10.01
CA LEU A 52 3.12 -6.59 11.23
C LEU A 52 4.38 -6.54 12.10
N LYS A 53 5.22 -7.59 12.06
CA LYS A 53 6.50 -7.60 12.80
C LYS A 53 7.42 -6.46 12.40
N TYR A 54 7.34 -5.96 11.17
CA TYR A 54 8.09 -4.78 10.74
C TYR A 54 7.84 -3.58 11.67
N PHE A 55 6.56 -3.31 11.97
CA PHE A 55 6.11 -2.17 12.79
C PHE A 55 6.08 -2.48 14.29
N TRP A 56 6.14 -3.77 14.66
CA TRP A 56 6.00 -4.22 16.04
C TRP A 56 7.32 -4.66 16.67
N ASP A 57 7.94 -5.69 16.09
CA ASP A 57 9.18 -6.32 16.57
C ASP A 57 10.43 -5.55 16.12
N TYR A 58 10.38 -4.99 14.90
CA TYR A 58 11.53 -4.37 14.23
C TYR A 58 11.50 -2.83 14.16
N SER A 59 10.51 -2.21 14.82
CA SER A 59 10.43 -0.76 15.03
C SER A 59 11.67 -0.22 15.73
N GLU A 60 11.98 1.06 15.56
CA GLU A 60 13.06 1.70 16.31
C GLU A 60 12.71 1.73 17.82
N PRO A 61 13.58 1.22 18.71
CA PRO A 61 13.21 0.96 20.10
C PRO A 61 13.01 2.20 20.96
N ASN A 62 13.62 3.35 20.66
CA ASN A 62 13.46 4.57 21.45
C ASN A 62 12.14 5.31 21.14
N SER A 63 11.87 5.58 19.87
CA SER A 63 10.67 6.23 19.36
C SER A 63 9.46 5.30 19.30
N GLY A 64 9.68 4.01 19.06
CA GLY A 64 8.62 3.05 18.69
C GLY A 64 8.10 3.21 17.26
N MET A 65 8.65 4.16 16.49
CA MET A 65 8.24 4.48 15.12
C MET A 65 8.81 3.47 14.10
N ALA A 66 8.28 3.52 12.88
CA ALA A 66 8.74 2.68 11.78
C ALA A 66 10.10 3.18 11.28
N ARG A 67 11.08 2.27 11.21
CA ARG A 67 12.35 2.55 10.53
C ARG A 67 12.08 2.85 9.05
N GLU A 68 12.92 3.65 8.41
CA GLU A 68 12.88 3.81 6.96
C GLU A 68 13.10 2.46 6.26
N ARG A 69 14.15 1.76 6.68
CA ARG A 69 14.56 0.47 6.12
C ARG A 69 14.93 -0.50 7.24
N PHE A 70 14.64 -1.78 7.02
CA PHE A 70 15.11 -2.87 7.87
C PHE A 70 15.89 -3.89 7.05
N HIS A 71 17.17 -4.03 7.38
CA HIS A 71 18.08 -5.01 6.79
C HIS A 71 18.37 -6.10 7.84
N PRO A 72 17.83 -7.32 7.68
CA PRO A 72 18.00 -8.40 8.66
C PRO A 72 19.46 -8.84 8.88
N ASP A 73 20.33 -8.63 7.90
CA ASP A 73 21.77 -8.92 7.99
C ASP A 73 22.55 -7.88 8.81
N GLY A 74 21.90 -6.78 9.20
CA GLY A 74 22.51 -5.68 9.94
C GLY A 74 23.44 -4.79 9.10
N GLN A 75 23.49 -4.96 7.77
CA GLN A 75 24.35 -4.19 6.89
C GLN A 75 23.63 -2.95 6.36
N TYR A 76 23.92 -1.79 6.92
CA TYR A 76 23.34 -0.50 6.49
C TYR A 76 24.43 0.36 5.83
N PRO A 77 24.51 0.41 4.48
CA PRO A 77 25.56 1.16 3.79
C PRO A 77 25.59 2.65 4.12
N LYS A 78 24.46 3.21 4.59
CA LYS A 78 24.31 4.62 4.98
C LYS A 78 24.37 4.85 6.49
N ASP A 79 24.58 3.80 7.30
CA ASP A 79 24.55 3.86 8.77
C ASP A 79 23.24 4.47 9.32
N ASP A 80 22.11 4.12 8.70
CA ASP A 80 20.79 4.73 8.89
C ASP A 80 19.77 3.79 9.56
N ALA A 81 20.22 2.74 10.23
CA ALA A 81 19.34 1.76 10.90
C ALA A 81 18.43 2.36 12.00
N HIS A 82 18.82 3.51 12.53
CA HIS A 82 18.10 4.25 13.56
C HIS A 82 17.13 5.30 12.99
N VAL A 83 17.17 5.55 11.68
CA VAL A 83 16.34 6.55 11.02
C VAL A 83 14.91 6.02 10.90
N VAL A 84 13.95 6.83 11.34
CA VAL A 84 12.52 6.57 11.21
C VAL A 84 11.90 7.50 10.18
N THR A 85 10.91 7.00 9.43
CA THR A 85 10.16 7.75 8.43
C THR A 85 8.80 8.15 8.99
N THR A 86 8.37 9.38 8.71
CA THR A 86 7.08 9.89 9.18
C THR A 86 5.91 9.28 8.42
N GLY A 87 5.92 9.28 7.09
CA GLY A 87 4.82 8.69 6.32
C GLY A 87 4.71 7.18 6.49
N GLY A 88 5.84 6.46 6.45
CA GLY A 88 5.87 5.02 6.75
C GLY A 88 5.42 4.69 8.17
N SER A 89 5.65 5.59 9.14
CA SER A 89 5.11 5.44 10.49
C SER A 89 3.59 5.66 10.55
N GLY A 90 3.04 6.56 9.72
CA GLY A 90 1.59 6.67 9.53
C GLY A 90 0.94 5.36 9.12
N PHE A 91 1.58 4.65 8.19
CA PHE A 91 1.14 3.31 7.78
C PHE A 91 1.27 2.31 8.92
N GLY A 92 2.36 2.40 9.70
CA GLY A 92 2.57 1.60 10.90
C GLY A 92 1.51 1.79 11.97
N LEU A 93 1.03 3.02 12.19
CA LEU A 93 -0.08 3.29 13.13
C LEU A 93 -1.35 2.55 12.72
N MET A 94 -1.72 2.62 11.43
CA MET A 94 -2.87 1.88 10.88
C MET A 94 -2.67 0.36 10.96
N ALA A 95 -1.45 -0.12 10.72
CA ALA A 95 -1.10 -1.54 10.86
C ALA A 95 -1.22 -2.04 12.31
N ILE A 96 -0.83 -1.24 13.30
CA ILE A 96 -1.00 -1.57 14.73
C ILE A 96 -2.50 -1.67 15.07
N VAL A 97 -3.35 -0.76 14.55
CA VAL A 97 -4.81 -0.85 14.72
C VAL A 97 -5.37 -2.14 14.12
N ALA A 98 -5.01 -2.47 12.88
CA ALA A 98 -5.40 -3.75 12.27
C ALA A 98 -4.90 -4.96 13.08
N GLY A 99 -3.68 -4.90 13.61
CA GLY A 99 -3.09 -5.94 14.46
C GLY A 99 -3.82 -6.13 15.79
N MET A 100 -4.33 -5.05 16.40
CA MET A 100 -5.19 -5.12 17.59
C MET A 100 -6.54 -5.75 17.27
N GLU A 101 -7.21 -5.32 16.19
CA GLU A 101 -8.52 -5.83 15.79
C GLU A 101 -8.48 -7.33 15.48
N ARG A 102 -7.38 -7.79 14.88
CA ARG A 102 -7.15 -9.21 14.56
C ARG A 102 -6.59 -10.03 15.73
N GLU A 103 -6.39 -9.42 16.89
CA GLU A 103 -5.75 -10.04 18.06
C GLU A 103 -4.35 -10.63 17.77
N PHE A 104 -3.64 -10.08 16.79
CA PHE A 104 -2.27 -10.51 16.46
C PHE A 104 -1.25 -10.00 17.49
N ILE A 105 -1.55 -8.86 18.11
CA ILE A 105 -0.78 -8.24 19.19
C ILE A 105 -1.70 -7.90 20.38
N PRO A 106 -1.20 -7.93 21.63
CA PRO A 106 -2.02 -7.59 22.79
C PRO A 106 -2.42 -6.12 22.81
N ARG A 107 -3.72 -5.85 22.98
CA ARG A 107 -4.29 -4.48 22.98
C ARG A 107 -3.60 -3.54 23.96
N ASP A 108 -3.42 -3.92 25.22
CA ASP A 108 -2.76 -3.06 26.24
C ASP A 108 -1.33 -2.67 25.82
N SER A 109 -0.58 -3.60 25.22
CA SER A 109 0.78 -3.34 24.75
C SER A 109 0.77 -2.42 23.53
N ALA A 110 -0.20 -2.60 22.63
CA ALA A 110 -0.37 -1.76 21.45
C ALA A 110 -0.76 -0.33 21.82
N VAL A 111 -1.69 -0.13 22.77
CA VAL A 111 -2.03 1.20 23.30
C VAL A 111 -0.81 1.87 23.92
N ALA A 112 -0.02 1.15 24.72
CA ALA A 112 1.23 1.69 25.28
C ALA A 112 2.27 2.04 24.20
N ARG A 113 2.32 1.30 23.08
CA ARG A 113 3.16 1.65 21.94
C ARG A 113 2.67 2.91 21.24
N LEU A 114 1.37 3.04 21.03
CA LEU A 114 0.77 4.21 20.39
C LEU A 114 0.97 5.48 21.25
N ASP A 115 0.84 5.36 22.58
CA ASP A 115 1.13 6.44 23.53
C ASP A 115 2.59 6.92 23.42
N LYS A 116 3.53 5.96 23.39
CA LYS A 116 4.96 6.23 23.23
C LYS A 116 5.30 6.94 21.92
N ILE A 117 4.68 6.53 20.81
CA ILE A 117 4.89 7.17 19.51
C ILE A 117 4.37 8.61 19.54
N ALA A 118 3.19 8.84 20.13
CA ALA A 118 2.63 10.18 20.28
C ALA A 118 3.56 11.10 21.10
N ASP A 119 4.07 10.60 22.23
CA ASP A 119 5.04 11.35 23.07
C ASP A 119 6.32 11.68 22.31
N PHE A 120 6.84 10.74 21.51
CA PHE A 120 8.04 11.00 20.71
C PHE A 120 7.78 12.10 19.65
N LEU A 121 6.65 12.02 18.96
CA LEU A 121 6.27 12.98 17.91
C LEU A 121 5.99 14.38 18.46
N GLU A 122 5.36 14.48 19.65
CA GLU A 122 5.13 15.75 20.34
C GLU A 122 6.45 16.48 20.67
N ASN A 123 7.48 15.70 21.05
CA ASN A 123 8.79 16.22 21.43
C ASN A 123 9.79 16.37 20.26
N THR A 124 9.39 15.96 19.05
CA THR A 124 10.21 16.09 17.84
C THR A 124 10.12 17.52 17.29
N THR A 125 11.21 18.01 16.69
CA THR A 125 11.19 19.32 16.02
C THR A 125 10.19 19.31 14.85
N ARG A 126 9.32 20.33 14.82
CA ARG A 126 8.32 20.53 13.78
C ARG A 126 8.48 21.90 13.14
N PHE A 127 8.09 21.99 11.89
CA PHE A 127 8.24 23.15 11.04
C PHE A 127 6.84 23.61 10.65
N HIS A 128 6.30 24.62 11.35
CA HIS A 128 4.88 24.98 11.20
C HIS A 128 3.94 23.78 11.43
N GLY A 129 4.19 23.04 12.52
CA GLY A 129 3.43 21.84 12.87
C GLY A 129 3.73 20.60 12.01
N VAL A 130 4.48 20.73 10.91
CA VAL A 130 4.81 19.64 9.98
C VAL A 130 6.12 18.94 10.38
N TRP A 131 6.14 17.62 10.30
CA TRP A 131 7.35 16.83 10.60
C TRP A 131 8.25 16.70 9.36
N PRO A 132 9.56 16.50 9.55
CA PRO A 132 10.44 16.14 8.44
C PRO A 132 10.12 14.75 7.89
N HIS A 133 10.61 14.46 6.69
CA HIS A 133 10.55 13.12 6.10
C HIS A 133 11.21 12.07 7.01
N TRP A 134 12.43 12.36 7.46
CA TRP A 134 13.21 11.48 8.32
C TRP A 134 13.56 12.14 9.67
N ILE A 135 13.49 11.32 10.70
CA ILE A 135 13.87 11.68 12.07
C ILE A 135 14.88 10.65 12.55
N ASN A 136 15.90 11.08 13.28
CA ASN A 136 16.72 10.18 14.06
C ASN A 136 15.88 9.61 15.20
N GLY A 137 15.52 8.32 15.14
CA GLY A 137 14.64 7.69 16.13
C GLY A 137 15.21 7.64 17.55
N GLU A 138 16.53 7.72 17.70
CA GLU A 138 17.20 7.72 19.01
C GLU A 138 17.16 9.08 19.69
N THR A 139 17.13 10.18 18.92
CA THR A 139 17.31 11.55 19.44
C THR A 139 16.12 12.48 19.22
N GLY A 140 15.27 12.20 18.23
CA GLY A 140 14.21 13.13 17.80
C GLY A 140 14.72 14.28 16.91
N GLU A 141 15.99 14.27 16.51
CA GLU A 141 16.56 15.28 15.61
C GLU A 141 16.15 15.03 14.16
N THR A 142 15.92 16.09 13.40
CA THR A 142 15.67 16.02 11.96
C THR A 142 16.86 15.40 11.24
N GLN A 143 16.61 14.35 10.46
CA GLN A 143 17.58 13.76 9.55
C GLN A 143 17.25 14.26 8.14
N ALA A 144 18.08 15.16 7.60
CA ALA A 144 17.83 15.72 6.28
C ALA A 144 17.84 14.62 5.19
N PHE A 145 16.82 14.61 4.34
CA PHE A 145 16.70 13.68 3.21
C PHE A 145 17.62 14.11 2.05
N SER A 146 17.78 15.43 1.87
CA SER A 146 18.75 16.04 0.96
C SER A 146 19.31 17.33 1.54
N ALA A 147 20.21 18.00 0.83
CA ALA A 147 20.82 19.24 1.32
C ALA A 147 19.80 20.37 1.59
N LYS A 148 18.71 20.45 0.82
CA LYS A 148 17.65 21.46 0.97
C LYS A 148 16.37 20.94 1.62
N ASP A 149 16.26 19.62 1.73
CA ASP A 149 15.14 18.95 2.39
C ASP A 149 15.56 18.58 3.82
N ASN A 150 15.60 19.60 4.66
CA ASN A 150 15.99 19.55 6.07
C ASN A 150 14.93 20.20 6.99
N GLY A 151 13.72 20.40 6.46
CA GLY A 151 12.60 21.04 7.14
C GLY A 151 11.39 20.13 7.17
N GLY A 152 10.18 20.70 7.08
CA GLY A 152 8.96 19.90 7.10
C GLY A 152 8.58 19.40 5.70
N ASP A 153 8.16 18.13 5.66
CA ASP A 153 7.61 17.44 4.50
C ASP A 153 6.10 17.24 4.73
N ILE A 154 5.28 17.99 3.99
CA ILE A 154 3.82 17.98 4.17
C ILE A 154 3.17 16.70 3.65
N VAL A 155 3.79 16.03 2.67
CA VAL A 155 3.25 14.79 2.08
C VAL A 155 3.45 13.65 3.07
N GLU A 156 4.66 13.49 3.60
CA GLU A 156 4.93 12.49 4.64
C GLU A 156 4.12 12.75 5.91
N THR A 157 3.97 14.02 6.30
CA THR A 157 3.10 14.43 7.41
C THR A 157 1.63 14.09 7.12
N SER A 158 1.16 14.15 5.87
CA SER A 158 -0.21 13.76 5.52
C SER A 158 -0.45 12.26 5.62
N PHE A 159 0.54 11.43 5.27
CA PHE A 159 0.48 9.99 5.50
C PHE A 159 0.48 9.65 6.99
N LEU A 160 1.29 10.38 7.79
CA LEU A 160 1.30 10.27 9.25
C LEU A 160 -0.04 10.66 9.88
N ALA A 161 -0.61 11.80 9.46
CA ALA A 161 -1.89 12.32 9.93
C ALA A 161 -3.08 11.42 9.56
N GLN A 162 -3.01 10.71 8.43
CA GLN A 162 -3.98 9.67 8.09
C GLN A 162 -4.03 8.60 9.18
N GLY A 163 -2.86 8.17 9.67
CA GLY A 163 -2.75 7.25 10.81
C GLY A 163 -3.23 7.84 12.13
N PHE A 164 -2.98 9.14 12.39
CA PHE A 164 -3.47 9.82 13.60
C PHE A 164 -4.98 9.75 13.74
N ILE A 165 -5.69 10.09 12.65
CA ILE A 165 -7.16 10.06 12.63
C ILE A 165 -7.66 8.64 12.89
N VAL A 166 -7.07 7.63 12.24
CA VAL A 166 -7.46 6.22 12.46
C VAL A 166 -7.26 5.79 13.92
N VAL A 167 -6.10 6.10 14.52
CA VAL A 167 -5.83 5.75 15.92
C VAL A 167 -6.80 6.45 16.86
N ARG A 168 -7.02 7.75 16.66
CA ARG A 168 -7.98 8.52 17.46
C ARG A 168 -9.38 7.91 17.37
N GLU A 169 -9.88 7.68 16.17
CA GLU A 169 -11.23 7.18 15.94
C GLU A 169 -11.41 5.76 16.51
N TYR A 170 -10.36 4.94 16.51
CA TYR A 170 -10.40 3.59 17.08
C TYR A 170 -10.42 3.58 18.62
N LEU A 171 -9.74 4.53 19.27
CA LEU A 171 -9.54 4.54 20.71
C LEU A 171 -10.49 5.49 21.48
N LYS A 172 -11.17 6.43 20.79
CA LYS A 172 -11.96 7.50 21.44
C LYS A 172 -13.14 7.04 22.30
N GLU A 173 -13.69 5.85 22.06
CA GLU A 173 -14.76 5.26 22.89
C GLU A 173 -14.23 4.15 23.83
N GLY A 174 -12.91 4.06 23.97
CA GLY A 174 -12.19 3.04 24.75
C GLY A 174 -12.13 3.32 26.25
N THR A 175 -11.15 2.73 26.92
CA THR A 175 -10.85 3.01 28.35
C THR A 175 -10.36 4.45 28.56
N GLU A 176 -10.23 4.89 29.81
CA GLU A 176 -9.67 6.22 30.12
C GLU A 176 -8.24 6.38 29.56
N GLU A 177 -7.43 5.31 29.59
CA GLU A 177 -6.10 5.29 29.00
C GLU A 177 -6.13 5.40 27.47
N GLU A 178 -7.04 4.67 26.81
CA GLU A 178 -7.21 4.73 25.35
C GLU A 178 -7.70 6.10 24.89
N GLN A 179 -8.65 6.69 25.62
CA GLN A 179 -9.15 8.04 25.37
C GLN A 179 -8.04 9.09 25.52
N ALA A 180 -7.15 8.94 26.50
CA ALA A 180 -6.00 9.83 26.66
C ALA A 180 -5.03 9.74 25.47
N VAL A 181 -4.77 8.54 24.96
CA VAL A 181 -3.97 8.36 23.73
C VAL A 181 -4.67 8.97 22.52
N ALA A 182 -5.98 8.74 22.36
CA ALA A 182 -6.77 9.33 21.29
C ALA A 182 -6.67 10.87 21.30
N GLN A 183 -6.74 11.48 22.48
CA GLN A 183 -6.63 12.93 22.66
C GLN A 183 -5.25 13.46 22.23
N LYS A 184 -4.16 12.75 22.52
CA LYS A 184 -2.82 13.14 22.04
C LYS A 184 -2.76 13.18 20.51
N TYR A 185 -3.28 12.16 19.83
CA TYR A 185 -3.31 12.13 18.37
C TYR A 185 -4.21 13.23 17.77
N ASP A 186 -5.31 13.58 18.45
CA ASP A 186 -6.16 14.71 18.04
C ASP A 186 -5.42 16.06 18.14
N GLU A 187 -4.66 16.27 19.21
CA GLU A 187 -3.85 17.48 19.41
C GLU A 187 -2.72 17.58 18.39
N LEU A 188 -2.02 16.46 18.11
CA LEU A 188 -1.01 16.38 17.07
C LEU A 188 -1.59 16.74 15.69
N TRP A 189 -2.73 16.13 15.32
CA TRP A 189 -3.45 16.41 14.08
C TRP A 189 -3.81 17.89 13.92
N LYS A 190 -4.46 18.48 14.93
CA LYS A 190 -4.94 19.88 14.89
C LYS A 190 -3.82 20.90 14.77
N SER A 191 -2.63 20.57 15.27
CA SER A 191 -1.49 21.47 15.30
C SER A 191 -0.70 21.57 13.99
N ILE A 192 -1.12 20.87 12.92
CA ILE A 192 -0.45 20.93 11.60
C ILE A 192 -0.91 22.17 10.84
N GLU A 193 0.01 23.08 10.51
CA GLU A 193 -0.29 24.36 9.82
C GLU A 193 -0.33 24.17 8.29
N TRP A 194 -1.37 23.52 7.75
CA TRP A 194 -1.47 23.22 6.32
C TRP A 194 -1.51 24.48 5.43
N ASP A 195 -2.17 25.53 5.90
CA ASP A 195 -2.30 26.80 5.19
C ASP A 195 -0.95 27.52 5.02
N TRP A 196 0.00 27.34 5.95
CA TRP A 196 1.38 27.81 5.80
C TRP A 196 2.03 27.27 4.53
N TYR A 197 1.84 25.97 4.26
CA TYR A 197 2.40 25.26 3.11
C TYR A 197 1.75 25.65 1.77
N THR A 198 0.75 26.52 1.77
CA THR A 198 0.27 27.14 0.54
C THR A 198 1.20 28.24 0.03
N ASN A 199 2.05 28.79 0.90
CA ASN A 199 2.86 29.97 0.61
C ASN A 199 2.02 31.13 0.02
N ASN A 200 0.78 31.29 0.48
CA ASN A 200 -0.22 32.24 -0.03
C ASN A 200 -0.56 32.08 -1.53
N GLN A 201 -0.47 30.85 -2.05
CA GLN A 201 -0.82 30.49 -3.42
C GLN A 201 -1.99 29.50 -3.45
N ASN A 202 -2.61 29.34 -4.62
CA ASN A 202 -3.67 28.37 -4.83
C ASN A 202 -3.08 26.98 -5.14
N GLY A 203 -2.29 26.46 -4.21
CA GLY A 203 -1.68 25.12 -4.26
C GLY A 203 -0.85 24.88 -2.99
N ILE A 204 -0.44 23.64 -2.75
CA ILE A 204 0.41 23.27 -1.60
C ILE A 204 1.81 22.96 -2.11
N PHE A 205 2.82 23.51 -1.44
CA PHE A 205 4.23 23.16 -1.65
C PHE A 205 4.61 21.97 -0.77
N TRP A 206 5.40 21.06 -1.31
CA TRP A 206 5.79 19.83 -0.62
C TRP A 206 6.68 20.11 0.60
N HIS A 207 7.63 21.05 0.47
CA HIS A 207 8.66 21.28 1.49
C HIS A 207 8.70 22.74 1.92
N TRP A 208 9.05 22.94 3.18
CA TRP A 208 9.51 24.22 3.71
C TRP A 208 10.66 24.00 4.68
N SER A 209 11.71 24.82 4.59
CA SER A 209 12.90 24.75 5.44
C SER A 209 13.14 26.05 6.22
N PRO A 210 13.60 26.00 7.48
CA PRO A 210 14.02 27.20 8.19
C PRO A 210 15.28 27.85 7.58
N ASP A 211 16.11 27.06 6.88
CA ASP A 211 17.38 27.53 6.29
C ASP A 211 17.22 27.95 4.83
N TYR A 212 16.34 27.26 4.10
CA TYR A 212 16.16 27.42 2.65
C TYR A 212 14.77 27.91 2.24
N GLU A 213 13.88 28.15 3.20
CA GLU A 213 12.49 28.57 2.97
C GLU A 213 11.80 27.68 1.92
N TRP A 214 11.47 28.25 0.76
CA TRP A 214 10.76 27.60 -0.34
C TRP A 214 11.69 27.17 -1.50
N GLU A 215 13.02 27.14 -1.33
CA GLU A 215 13.96 26.86 -2.42
C GLU A 215 13.87 25.44 -3.01
N MET A 216 13.18 24.50 -2.34
CA MET A 216 12.81 23.21 -2.95
C MET A 216 11.81 23.39 -4.10
N ASP A 217 11.00 24.46 -4.05
CA ASP A 217 10.10 24.96 -5.11
C ASP A 217 9.31 23.86 -5.81
N PHE A 218 8.65 23.01 -5.01
CA PHE A 218 7.91 21.86 -5.49
C PHE A 218 6.44 21.98 -5.09
N MET A 219 5.64 22.61 -5.95
CA MET A 219 4.17 22.61 -5.83
C MET A 219 3.62 21.22 -6.19
N ILE A 220 2.72 20.71 -5.35
CA ILE A 220 2.09 19.41 -5.52
C ILE A 220 0.93 19.55 -6.50
N GLU A 221 1.11 19.08 -7.72
CA GLU A 221 0.05 19.01 -8.72
C GLU A 221 -0.29 17.54 -9.03
N GLY A 222 -1.55 17.24 -9.26
CA GLY A 222 -2.02 15.89 -9.54
C GLY A 222 -1.95 15.49 -11.03
N TYR A 223 -2.01 14.20 -11.36
CA TYR A 223 -2.28 13.09 -10.43
C TYR A 223 -1.00 12.35 -10.03
N ASN A 224 -0.85 12.11 -8.72
CA ASN A 224 0.20 11.30 -8.10
C ASN A 224 -0.29 10.77 -6.72
N GLU A 225 0.59 10.31 -5.85
CA GLU A 225 0.29 9.76 -4.52
C GLU A 225 -0.26 10.75 -3.48
N CYS A 226 -0.27 12.06 -3.77
CA CYS A 226 -0.42 13.12 -2.76
C CYS A 226 -1.85 13.66 -2.59
N LEU A 227 -2.88 12.96 -3.08
CA LEU A 227 -4.27 13.40 -2.95
C LEU A 227 -4.66 13.68 -1.49
N ILE A 228 -4.27 12.80 -0.58
CA ILE A 228 -4.61 12.90 0.84
C ILE A 228 -4.03 14.16 1.50
N THR A 229 -2.93 14.70 0.99
CA THR A 229 -2.38 15.98 1.46
C THR A 229 -3.39 17.10 1.30
N TYR A 230 -4.05 17.18 0.14
CA TYR A 230 -5.10 18.18 -0.10
C TYR A 230 -6.38 17.90 0.68
N VAL A 231 -6.81 16.64 0.77
CA VAL A 231 -8.00 16.25 1.54
C VAL A 231 -7.81 16.61 3.02
N LEU A 232 -6.68 16.26 3.63
CA LEU A 232 -6.39 16.57 5.03
C LEU A 232 -6.18 18.06 5.27
N ALA A 233 -5.49 18.76 4.38
CA ALA A 233 -5.37 20.21 4.45
C ALA A 233 -6.74 20.91 4.40
N ALA A 234 -7.66 20.40 3.58
CA ALA A 234 -9.04 20.87 3.58
C ALA A 234 -9.84 20.35 4.77
N SER A 235 -9.42 19.30 5.47
CA SER A 235 -10.10 18.75 6.66
C SER A 235 -9.63 19.40 7.96
N SER A 236 -8.50 20.12 7.97
CA SER A 236 -7.97 20.73 9.18
C SER A 236 -8.97 21.73 9.80
N PRO A 237 -9.27 21.64 11.10
CA PRO A 237 -10.20 22.57 11.76
C PRO A 237 -9.55 23.91 12.15
N GLU A 238 -8.22 23.98 12.21
CA GLU A 238 -7.49 25.18 12.67
C GLU A 238 -6.75 25.89 11.54
N TYR A 239 -6.14 25.12 10.63
CA TYR A 239 -5.26 25.61 9.57
C TYR A 239 -5.76 25.13 8.20
N THR A 240 -7.03 25.38 7.91
CA THR A 240 -7.71 24.93 6.70
C THR A 240 -7.22 25.70 5.47
N ILE A 241 -7.02 24.98 4.34
CA ILE A 241 -6.80 25.63 3.03
C ILE A 241 -8.11 26.09 2.38
N ASP A 242 -8.01 27.04 1.45
CA ASP A 242 -9.10 27.35 0.53
C ASP A 242 -9.25 26.25 -0.54
N ALA A 243 -10.48 25.96 -0.97
CA ALA A 243 -10.77 24.96 -2.00
C ALA A 243 -10.08 25.28 -3.35
N ALA A 244 -9.76 26.55 -3.61
CA ALA A 244 -8.96 26.97 -4.77
C ALA A 244 -7.59 26.27 -4.82
N ALA A 245 -6.97 25.96 -3.68
CA ALA A 245 -5.70 25.25 -3.66
C ALA A 245 -5.81 23.84 -4.27
N TYR A 246 -6.93 23.16 -4.01
CA TYR A 246 -7.24 21.88 -4.64
C TYR A 246 -7.62 22.05 -6.12
N HIS A 247 -8.53 22.97 -6.43
CA HIS A 247 -9.05 23.06 -7.81
C HIS A 247 -8.07 23.68 -8.81
N GLU A 248 -7.26 24.65 -8.40
CA GLU A 248 -6.29 25.33 -9.27
C GLU A 248 -4.90 24.69 -9.18
N GLY A 249 -4.46 24.29 -7.99
CA GLY A 249 -3.17 23.63 -7.75
C GLY A 249 -3.21 22.14 -8.08
N TRP A 250 -3.81 21.33 -7.19
CA TRP A 250 -3.87 19.87 -7.38
C TRP A 250 -4.49 19.49 -8.72
N ALA A 251 -5.69 19.99 -9.01
CA ALA A 251 -6.43 19.62 -10.20
C ALA A 251 -6.06 20.45 -11.44
N ARG A 252 -5.06 21.34 -11.33
CA ARG A 252 -4.50 22.13 -12.44
C ARG A 252 -5.56 22.93 -13.20
N GLY A 253 -6.53 23.50 -12.49
CA GLY A 253 -7.65 24.21 -13.12
C GLY A 253 -8.55 23.33 -14.01
N GLY A 254 -8.50 22.00 -13.83
CA GLY A 254 -9.20 21.00 -14.64
C GLY A 254 -8.30 20.19 -15.58
N ASP A 255 -7.05 20.62 -15.81
CA ASP A 255 -6.10 19.92 -16.69
C ASP A 255 -5.56 18.61 -16.11
N ILE A 256 -6.02 18.21 -14.92
CA ILE A 256 -5.79 16.88 -14.34
C ILE A 256 -6.56 15.78 -15.08
N ILE A 257 -7.64 16.08 -15.80
CA ILE A 257 -8.43 15.06 -16.52
C ILE A 257 -7.72 14.67 -17.83
N THR A 258 -7.78 13.39 -18.20
CA THR A 258 -7.20 12.89 -19.45
C THR A 258 -8.14 11.92 -20.17
N ASP A 259 -8.04 11.85 -21.50
CA ASP A 259 -8.75 10.90 -22.36
C ASP A 259 -7.89 9.68 -22.77
N LYS A 260 -6.69 9.58 -22.19
CA LYS A 260 -5.75 8.49 -22.44
C LYS A 260 -6.26 7.15 -21.93
N GLU A 261 -5.89 6.10 -22.64
CA GLU A 261 -6.18 4.72 -22.30
C GLU A 261 -4.95 3.82 -22.50
N ALA A 262 -4.87 2.76 -21.71
CA ALA A 262 -3.93 1.67 -21.90
C ALA A 262 -4.66 0.33 -21.70
N TYR A 263 -4.38 -0.67 -22.54
CA TYR A 263 -5.07 -1.96 -22.51
C TYR A 263 -6.61 -1.88 -22.59
N GLY A 264 -7.13 -0.84 -23.28
CA GLY A 264 -8.57 -0.57 -23.36
C GLY A 264 -9.20 -0.05 -22.07
N LEU A 265 -8.39 0.38 -21.10
CA LEU A 265 -8.82 0.93 -19.82
C LEU A 265 -8.49 2.44 -19.77
N PRO A 266 -9.46 3.31 -19.48
CA PRO A 266 -9.20 4.75 -19.32
C PRO A 266 -8.32 5.05 -18.11
N LEU A 267 -7.36 5.97 -18.26
CA LEU A 267 -6.57 6.47 -17.13
C LEU A 267 -7.36 7.40 -16.21
N ILE A 268 -8.41 8.06 -16.72
CA ILE A 268 -9.28 9.04 -16.02
C ILE A 268 -8.52 10.33 -15.65
N LEU A 269 -7.44 10.23 -14.88
CA LEU A 269 -6.58 11.35 -14.50
C LEU A 269 -5.19 11.26 -15.14
N LYS A 270 -4.62 12.43 -15.42
CA LYS A 270 -3.29 12.63 -15.96
C LYS A 270 -2.25 12.39 -14.87
N HIS A 271 -1.75 11.17 -14.86
CA HIS A 271 -0.65 10.78 -13.99
C HIS A 271 0.62 11.55 -14.36
N ASN A 272 1.39 11.98 -13.37
CA ASN A 272 2.64 12.74 -13.54
C ASN A 272 3.81 11.87 -14.02
N THR A 273 3.64 11.17 -15.13
CA THR A 273 4.67 10.34 -15.75
C THR A 273 4.96 10.79 -17.18
N GLY A 274 6.06 10.30 -17.74
CA GLY A 274 6.40 10.56 -19.14
C GLY A 274 5.56 9.74 -20.14
N GLY A 275 4.85 8.71 -19.67
CA GLY A 275 4.06 7.80 -20.49
C GLY A 275 2.56 7.87 -20.20
N ASP A 276 1.81 6.96 -20.81
CA ASP A 276 0.35 6.90 -20.74
C ASP A 276 -0.13 5.59 -20.08
N LYS A 277 0.65 5.00 -19.16
CA LYS A 277 0.28 3.77 -18.44
C LYS A 277 0.14 3.98 -16.93
N GLY A 278 -0.29 5.18 -16.55
CA GLY A 278 -0.48 5.59 -15.16
C GLY A 278 0.86 5.97 -14.52
N GLY A 279 1.44 5.09 -13.73
CA GLY A 279 2.70 5.29 -13.04
C GLY A 279 3.00 4.15 -12.07
N PRO A 280 3.92 4.33 -11.11
CA PRO A 280 4.16 3.37 -10.04
C PRO A 280 2.87 3.08 -9.26
N LEU A 281 2.62 1.81 -8.93
CA LEU A 281 1.29 1.41 -8.45
C LEU A 281 0.95 1.94 -7.04
N PHE A 282 1.94 2.36 -6.25
CA PHE A 282 1.71 2.97 -4.93
C PHE A 282 0.86 4.25 -4.97
N TRP A 283 0.74 4.92 -6.13
CA TRP A 283 -0.16 6.06 -6.32
C TRP A 283 -1.65 5.68 -6.18
N ALA A 284 -2.01 4.41 -6.36
CA ALA A 284 -3.34 3.88 -6.07
C ALA A 284 -3.49 3.42 -4.60
N HIS A 285 -2.45 3.56 -3.75
CA HIS A 285 -2.41 3.03 -2.39
C HIS A 285 -2.34 4.11 -1.31
N TYR A 286 -1.30 4.94 -1.29
CA TYR A 286 -0.93 5.71 -0.07
C TYR A 286 -2.01 6.71 0.37
N SER A 287 -2.63 7.39 -0.58
CA SER A 287 -3.74 8.30 -0.30
C SER A 287 -5.03 7.59 0.08
N TYR A 288 -5.13 6.28 -0.13
CA TYR A 288 -6.37 5.48 -0.02
C TYR A 288 -6.31 4.41 1.08
N LEU A 289 -5.34 4.50 1.99
CA LEU A 289 -5.26 3.58 3.13
C LEU A 289 -6.40 3.82 4.13
N GLY A 290 -6.76 5.07 4.35
CA GLY A 290 -7.89 5.54 5.15
C GLY A 290 -8.97 6.21 4.31
N LEU A 291 -8.63 7.02 3.31
CA LEU A 291 -9.63 7.59 2.40
C LEU A 291 -10.22 6.47 1.53
N ASN A 292 -11.51 6.17 1.72
CA ASN A 292 -12.17 5.07 1.03
C ASN A 292 -12.53 5.45 -0.42
N PRO A 293 -11.98 4.78 -1.45
CA PRO A 293 -12.25 5.15 -2.84
C PRO A 293 -13.58 4.63 -3.40
N LYS A 294 -14.28 3.66 -2.77
CA LYS A 294 -15.41 2.91 -3.37
C LYS A 294 -16.58 3.75 -3.88
N GLU A 295 -16.94 4.79 -3.14
CA GLU A 295 -18.04 5.71 -3.49
C GLU A 295 -17.51 7.14 -3.68
N LEU A 296 -16.18 7.30 -3.66
CA LEU A 296 -15.51 8.58 -3.74
C LEU A 296 -15.51 9.08 -5.17
N THR A 297 -16.18 10.20 -5.37
CA THR A 297 -16.23 10.91 -6.65
C THR A 297 -16.11 12.39 -6.40
N ASP A 298 -15.54 13.12 -7.35
CA ASP A 298 -15.60 14.57 -7.36
C ASP A 298 -15.84 15.05 -8.80
N ARG A 299 -15.64 16.34 -9.06
CA ARG A 299 -15.77 16.90 -10.40
C ARG A 299 -14.76 16.33 -11.42
N TYR A 300 -13.65 15.72 -10.98
CA TYR A 300 -12.58 15.26 -11.86
C TYR A 300 -12.59 13.75 -12.09
N ALA A 301 -12.92 12.94 -11.09
CA ALA A 301 -12.84 11.48 -11.21
C ALA A 301 -13.86 10.71 -10.37
N ASN A 302 -14.11 9.47 -10.79
CA ASN A 302 -14.46 8.38 -9.88
C ASN A 302 -13.17 7.69 -9.44
N TYR A 303 -12.86 7.74 -8.15
CA TYR A 303 -11.56 7.29 -7.63
C TYR A 303 -11.48 5.76 -7.48
N TRP A 304 -12.61 5.06 -7.34
CA TRP A 304 -12.65 3.60 -7.43
C TRP A 304 -12.24 3.14 -8.82
N ASP A 305 -12.88 3.69 -9.86
CA ASP A 305 -12.59 3.34 -11.25
C ASP A 305 -11.16 3.71 -11.64
N LEU A 306 -10.67 4.86 -11.16
CA LEU A 306 -9.27 5.30 -11.34
C LEU A 306 -8.29 4.25 -10.82
N ASN A 307 -8.45 3.83 -9.56
CA ASN A 307 -7.53 2.91 -8.92
C ASN A 307 -7.65 1.48 -9.49
N VAL A 308 -8.87 1.01 -9.78
CA VAL A 308 -9.09 -0.28 -10.45
C VAL A 308 -8.44 -0.30 -11.84
N ASN A 309 -8.59 0.76 -12.63
CA ASN A 309 -7.97 0.84 -13.94
C ASN A 309 -6.44 0.89 -13.84
N HIS A 310 -5.88 1.68 -12.91
CA HIS A 310 -4.43 1.74 -12.70
C HIS A 310 -3.84 0.37 -12.30
N SER A 311 -4.45 -0.33 -11.34
CA SER A 311 -4.05 -1.69 -10.94
C SER A 311 -4.14 -2.68 -12.11
N LYS A 312 -5.21 -2.64 -12.90
CA LYS A 312 -5.37 -3.53 -14.06
C LYS A 312 -4.41 -3.21 -15.20
N ILE A 313 -4.09 -1.95 -15.45
CA ILE A 313 -3.08 -1.56 -16.45
C ILE A 313 -1.70 -2.09 -16.04
N ASN A 314 -1.34 -1.97 -14.77
CA ASN A 314 -0.10 -2.52 -14.23
C ASN A 314 -0.05 -4.05 -14.37
N TYR A 315 -1.12 -4.74 -13.98
CA TYR A 315 -1.28 -6.19 -14.17
C TYR A 315 -1.15 -6.60 -15.64
N ASN A 316 -1.94 -5.97 -16.53
CA ASN A 316 -1.97 -6.32 -17.95
C ASN A 316 -0.61 -6.08 -18.63
N TYR A 317 0.14 -5.06 -18.22
CA TYR A 317 1.50 -4.85 -18.69
C TYR A 317 2.42 -6.02 -18.32
N CYS A 318 2.43 -6.45 -17.05
CA CYS A 318 3.22 -7.61 -16.63
C CYS A 318 2.78 -8.89 -17.36
N VAL A 319 1.47 -9.07 -17.60
CA VAL A 319 0.98 -10.26 -18.32
C VAL A 319 1.33 -10.25 -19.80
N GLU A 320 1.28 -9.09 -20.46
CA GLU A 320 1.76 -8.95 -21.84
C GLU A 320 3.27 -9.17 -21.93
N ASN A 321 4.01 -8.67 -20.94
CA ASN A 321 5.46 -8.81 -20.80
C ASN A 321 6.23 -8.41 -22.09
N PRO A 322 6.13 -7.14 -22.53
CA PRO A 322 6.68 -6.70 -23.81
C PRO A 322 8.21 -6.83 -23.89
N GLU A 323 8.91 -6.73 -22.76
CA GLU A 323 10.36 -6.88 -22.63
C GLU A 323 10.80 -8.33 -22.41
N ALA A 324 9.85 -9.27 -22.31
CA ALA A 324 10.07 -10.71 -22.16
C ALA A 324 10.90 -11.13 -20.93
N TYR A 325 10.73 -10.43 -19.80
CA TYR A 325 11.34 -10.80 -18.53
C TYR A 325 10.77 -12.13 -17.97
N GLU A 326 11.64 -13.02 -17.52
CA GLU A 326 11.35 -14.28 -16.82
C GLU A 326 10.55 -14.06 -15.52
N THR A 327 10.67 -12.88 -14.91
CA THR A 327 9.96 -12.53 -13.67
C THR A 327 8.44 -12.48 -13.83
N TYR A 328 7.91 -12.11 -15.01
CA TYR A 328 6.50 -11.78 -15.16
C TYR A 328 5.62 -12.94 -15.61
N SER A 329 4.44 -13.04 -14.99
CA SER A 329 3.38 -13.96 -15.36
C SER A 329 2.02 -13.46 -14.83
N LYS A 330 0.94 -14.20 -15.11
CA LYS A 330 -0.38 -13.94 -14.50
C LYS A 330 -0.40 -14.06 -12.96
N ASP A 331 0.63 -14.69 -12.39
CA ASP A 331 0.79 -14.96 -10.96
C ASP A 331 1.99 -14.17 -10.37
N SER A 332 2.76 -13.45 -11.19
CA SER A 332 3.91 -12.66 -10.78
C SER A 332 3.88 -11.30 -11.48
N TRP A 333 3.35 -10.30 -10.80
CA TRP A 333 3.12 -8.95 -11.33
C TRP A 333 3.23 -7.91 -10.23
N GLY A 334 3.32 -6.64 -10.63
CA GLY A 334 3.29 -5.51 -9.72
C GLY A 334 4.56 -4.66 -9.83
N LEU A 335 4.43 -3.53 -10.52
CA LEU A 335 5.51 -2.55 -10.70
C LEU A 335 5.22 -1.30 -9.86
N THR A 336 6.13 -1.00 -8.94
CA THR A 336 6.07 0.20 -8.11
C THR A 336 7.47 0.61 -7.67
N ALA A 337 7.59 1.80 -7.07
CA ALA A 337 8.85 2.26 -6.51
C ALA A 337 9.32 1.35 -5.38
N SER A 338 10.56 0.87 -5.45
CA SER A 338 11.16 -0.07 -4.49
C SER A 338 12.68 -0.16 -4.69
N TYR A 339 13.34 -1.02 -3.91
CA TYR A 339 14.66 -1.51 -4.27
C TYR A 339 14.66 -2.17 -5.67
N THR A 340 15.79 -2.04 -6.39
CA THR A 340 16.00 -2.60 -7.74
C THR A 340 17.33 -3.30 -7.85
N ARG A 341 17.41 -4.27 -8.77
CA ARG A 341 18.67 -4.83 -9.24
C ARG A 341 19.45 -3.78 -10.04
N THR A 342 20.73 -3.64 -9.77
CA THR A 342 21.67 -2.83 -10.56
C THR A 342 22.39 -3.69 -11.61
N GLU A 343 23.08 -3.07 -12.57
CA GLU A 343 23.81 -3.80 -13.63
C GLU A 343 24.87 -4.79 -13.12
N ASN A 344 25.37 -4.62 -11.89
CA ASN A 344 26.36 -5.51 -11.26
C ASN A 344 25.74 -6.40 -10.17
N ASP A 345 24.44 -6.70 -10.26
CA ASP A 345 23.67 -7.50 -9.29
C ASP A 345 23.59 -6.93 -7.87
N GLY A 346 24.05 -5.69 -7.68
CA GLY A 346 23.87 -4.93 -6.45
C GLY A 346 22.44 -4.41 -6.28
N ILE A 347 22.18 -3.80 -5.13
CA ILE A 347 20.87 -3.25 -4.76
C ILE A 347 20.90 -1.72 -4.91
N GLY A 348 19.98 -1.20 -5.72
CA GLY A 348 19.71 0.22 -5.90
C GLY A 348 18.24 0.53 -5.58
N TYR A 349 17.74 1.71 -5.96
CA TYR A 349 16.33 2.08 -5.83
C TYR A 349 15.81 2.65 -7.16
N ALA A 350 14.57 2.36 -7.54
CA ALA A 350 13.95 2.87 -8.76
C ALA A 350 12.43 2.98 -8.62
N ALA A 351 11.83 3.93 -9.34
CA ALA A 351 10.39 4.12 -9.40
C ALA A 351 9.76 3.25 -10.51
N HIS A 352 9.73 1.92 -10.32
CA HIS A 352 9.24 1.02 -11.36
C HIS A 352 7.78 1.30 -11.71
N SER A 353 7.47 1.21 -13.00
CA SER A 353 6.12 1.35 -13.53
C SER A 353 6.03 0.67 -14.90
N PRO A 354 4.83 0.52 -15.47
CA PRO A 354 4.69 0.08 -16.87
C PRO A 354 5.36 0.99 -17.92
N ASP A 355 5.89 2.15 -17.51
CA ASP A 355 6.67 3.08 -18.35
C ASP A 355 8.18 3.16 -17.97
N ASP A 356 8.60 2.55 -16.84
CA ASP A 356 10.00 2.35 -16.43
C ASP A 356 10.11 0.94 -15.82
N ASP A 357 10.25 -0.04 -16.69
CA ASP A 357 10.33 -1.46 -16.36
C ASP A 357 11.80 -1.93 -16.36
N ARG A 358 12.15 -2.69 -15.33
CA ARG A 358 13.50 -3.23 -15.10
C ARG A 358 13.50 -4.73 -14.81
N GLY A 359 12.39 -5.42 -15.07
CA GLY A 359 12.23 -6.86 -14.80
C GLY A 359 12.16 -7.20 -13.31
N VAL A 360 11.77 -6.21 -12.49
CA VAL A 360 11.64 -6.31 -11.02
C VAL A 360 10.16 -6.30 -10.66
N VAL A 361 9.74 -7.24 -9.80
CA VAL A 361 8.43 -7.24 -9.13
C VAL A 361 8.62 -6.83 -7.68
N SER A 362 7.76 -5.93 -7.21
CA SER A 362 7.72 -5.51 -5.80
C SER A 362 6.39 -5.97 -5.20
N PRO A 363 6.38 -6.90 -4.22
CA PRO A 363 5.15 -7.54 -3.74
C PRO A 363 4.07 -6.56 -3.29
N THR A 364 4.45 -5.43 -2.69
CA THR A 364 3.51 -4.41 -2.24
C THR A 364 2.59 -3.90 -3.35
N ALA A 365 3.04 -3.87 -4.61
CA ALA A 365 2.21 -3.42 -5.72
C ALA A 365 0.95 -4.29 -5.88
N ALA A 366 1.14 -5.61 -6.00
CA ALA A 366 0.04 -6.55 -6.18
C ALA A 366 -0.73 -6.76 -4.87
N VAL A 367 -0.03 -6.94 -3.75
CA VAL A 367 -0.64 -7.22 -2.44
C VAL A 367 -1.53 -6.06 -2.00
N SER A 368 -1.04 -4.81 -2.08
CA SER A 368 -1.79 -3.63 -1.64
C SER A 368 -2.90 -3.23 -2.61
N SER A 369 -2.92 -3.80 -3.82
CA SER A 369 -4.03 -3.64 -4.78
C SER A 369 -5.19 -4.62 -4.55
N ILE A 370 -5.13 -5.47 -3.51
CA ILE A 370 -6.14 -6.50 -3.26
C ILE A 370 -7.60 -5.99 -3.22
N PRO A 371 -7.92 -4.77 -2.74
CA PRO A 371 -9.31 -4.32 -2.81
C PRO A 371 -9.79 -4.04 -4.25
N TYR A 372 -8.88 -3.70 -5.16
CA TYR A 372 -9.19 -3.30 -6.53
C TYR A 372 -9.17 -4.48 -7.51
N THR A 373 -8.24 -5.41 -7.31
CA THR A 373 -8.00 -6.57 -8.18
C THR A 373 -7.86 -7.85 -7.33
N PRO A 374 -8.89 -8.25 -6.58
CA PRO A 374 -8.76 -9.31 -5.58
C PRO A 374 -8.31 -10.65 -6.20
N GLU A 375 -8.83 -11.01 -7.37
CA GLU A 375 -8.46 -12.26 -8.03
C GLU A 375 -6.98 -12.26 -8.47
N GLU A 376 -6.50 -11.18 -9.10
CA GLU A 376 -5.10 -11.02 -9.53
C GLU A 376 -4.14 -10.94 -8.34
N SER A 377 -4.52 -10.18 -7.31
CA SER A 377 -3.71 -9.98 -6.11
C SER A 377 -3.61 -11.26 -5.29
N LEU A 378 -4.70 -12.02 -5.12
CA LEU A 378 -4.67 -13.29 -4.40
C LEU A 378 -3.85 -14.36 -5.13
N ARG A 379 -3.87 -14.39 -6.47
CA ARG A 379 -2.97 -15.24 -7.25
C ARG A 379 -1.50 -14.88 -6.99
N ALA A 380 -1.17 -13.59 -7.02
CA ALA A 380 0.17 -13.10 -6.74
C ALA A 380 0.62 -13.41 -5.31
N ILE A 381 -0.21 -13.11 -4.30
CA ILE A 381 0.08 -13.41 -2.90
C ILE A 381 0.38 -14.90 -2.71
N ARG A 382 -0.43 -15.77 -3.32
CA ARG A 382 -0.22 -17.22 -3.23
C ARG A 382 1.08 -17.64 -3.90
N TYR A 383 1.37 -17.15 -5.11
CA TYR A 383 2.62 -17.46 -5.80
C TYR A 383 3.85 -16.97 -5.03
N PHE A 384 3.81 -15.75 -4.51
CA PHE A 384 4.87 -15.20 -3.67
C PHE A 384 5.10 -16.04 -2.41
N TYR A 385 4.04 -16.53 -1.78
CA TYR A 385 4.11 -17.27 -0.53
C TYR A 385 4.38 -18.77 -0.70
N GLU A 386 3.84 -19.43 -1.72
CA GLU A 386 3.93 -20.88 -1.90
C GLU A 386 5.07 -21.26 -2.85
N ASP A 387 5.17 -20.59 -4.00
CA ASP A 387 6.15 -20.93 -5.05
C ASP A 387 7.49 -20.20 -4.87
N GLN A 388 7.45 -18.92 -4.47
CA GLN A 388 8.66 -18.08 -4.28
C GLN A 388 9.08 -17.95 -2.80
N HIS A 389 8.54 -18.80 -1.92
CA HIS A 389 8.75 -18.70 -0.46
C HIS A 389 10.22 -18.57 -0.06
N GLU A 390 11.07 -19.48 -0.56
CA GLU A 390 12.49 -19.55 -0.19
C GLU A 390 13.28 -18.31 -0.65
N LEU A 391 12.82 -17.65 -1.72
CA LEU A 391 13.46 -16.45 -2.25
C LEU A 391 12.96 -15.18 -1.54
N LEU A 392 11.64 -15.09 -1.33
CA LEU A 392 10.97 -13.82 -1.07
C LEU A 392 10.46 -13.67 0.37
N TRP A 393 10.31 -14.77 1.11
CA TRP A 393 9.74 -14.73 2.46
C TRP A 393 10.82 -14.58 3.53
N GLY A 394 10.66 -13.61 4.43
CA GLY A 394 11.61 -13.35 5.49
C GLY A 394 10.98 -13.01 6.86
N PRO A 395 11.78 -12.51 7.80
CA PRO A 395 11.36 -12.28 9.19
C PRO A 395 10.22 -11.27 9.35
N ALA A 396 10.00 -10.38 8.38
CA ALA A 396 8.99 -9.33 8.43
C ALA A 396 8.04 -9.36 7.21
N GLY A 397 7.79 -10.56 6.65
CA GLY A 397 6.90 -10.78 5.51
C GLY A 397 7.69 -10.92 4.21
N PHE A 398 7.05 -10.56 3.10
CA PHE A 398 7.72 -10.50 1.80
C PHE A 398 8.80 -9.43 1.82
N TYR A 399 9.98 -9.77 1.29
CA TYR A 399 11.03 -8.81 1.00
C TYR A 399 10.60 -7.83 -0.10
N ASP A 400 11.30 -6.70 -0.16
CA ASP A 400 10.91 -5.50 -0.90
C ASP A 400 10.68 -5.73 -2.41
N ALA A 401 11.58 -6.48 -3.05
CA ALA A 401 11.58 -6.66 -4.49
C ALA A 401 12.38 -7.90 -4.92
N PHE A 402 12.00 -8.47 -6.06
CA PHE A 402 12.73 -9.59 -6.67
C PHE A 402 12.69 -9.54 -8.20
N SER A 403 13.59 -10.28 -8.83
CA SER A 403 13.67 -10.47 -10.27
C SER A 403 14.11 -11.91 -10.52
N LEU A 404 13.43 -12.63 -11.40
CA LEU A 404 13.78 -14.01 -11.74
C LEU A 404 14.77 -14.11 -12.90
N GLU A 405 15.20 -12.98 -13.47
CA GLU A 405 16.16 -12.93 -14.56
C GLU A 405 17.45 -13.70 -14.22
N GLY A 406 17.72 -14.77 -14.96
CA GLY A 406 18.96 -15.54 -14.83
C GLY A 406 18.99 -16.41 -13.57
N GLU A 407 19.88 -16.11 -12.61
CA GLU A 407 20.01 -16.90 -11.36
C GLU A 407 18.99 -16.51 -10.28
N GLY A 408 18.09 -15.56 -10.57
CA GLY A 408 17.20 -14.96 -9.59
C GLY A 408 17.92 -13.96 -8.68
N TRP A 409 17.22 -12.90 -8.33
CA TRP A 409 17.70 -11.80 -7.48
C TRP A 409 16.58 -11.39 -6.54
N VAL A 410 16.94 -11.05 -5.31
CA VAL A 410 16.04 -10.47 -4.31
C VAL A 410 16.77 -9.33 -3.61
N ALA A 411 16.05 -8.27 -3.24
CA ALA A 411 16.51 -7.33 -2.22
C ALA A 411 16.03 -7.87 -0.86
N PRO A 412 16.87 -8.56 -0.06
CA PRO A 412 16.45 -9.22 1.18
C PRO A 412 16.28 -8.21 2.34
N TYR A 413 15.68 -7.07 2.03
CA TYR A 413 15.49 -5.90 2.86
C TYR A 413 14.01 -5.50 2.82
N TYR A 414 13.64 -4.55 3.66
CA TYR A 414 12.27 -4.08 3.81
C TYR A 414 12.21 -2.56 3.92
N LEU A 415 11.20 -1.93 3.33
CA LEU A 415 10.88 -0.52 3.48
C LEU A 415 9.52 -0.33 4.17
N ALA A 416 9.39 0.66 5.06
CA ALA A 416 8.15 0.89 5.78
C ALA A 416 7.00 1.22 4.83
N ILE A 417 7.31 2.05 3.83
CA ILE A 417 6.35 2.51 2.83
C ILE A 417 5.82 1.37 1.95
N ASP A 418 6.57 0.27 1.85
CA ASP A 418 6.15 -0.91 1.09
C ASP A 418 5.48 -1.97 1.97
N GLN A 419 5.89 -2.14 3.23
CA GLN A 419 5.26 -3.11 4.15
C GLN A 419 3.91 -2.63 4.70
N GLY A 420 3.77 -1.33 4.98
CA GLY A 420 2.58 -0.76 5.62
C GLY A 420 1.30 -0.96 4.81
N PRO A 421 1.27 -0.53 3.53
CA PRO A 421 0.12 -0.70 2.65
C PRO A 421 -0.35 -2.14 2.52
N GLN A 422 0.55 -3.13 2.57
CA GLN A 422 0.17 -4.55 2.47
C GLN A 422 -0.76 -4.95 3.62
N ILE A 423 -0.42 -4.57 4.86
CA ILE A 423 -1.24 -4.89 6.04
C ILE A 423 -2.59 -4.16 5.95
N VAL A 424 -2.53 -2.86 5.66
CA VAL A 424 -3.70 -1.97 5.70
C VAL A 424 -4.69 -2.29 4.60
N MET A 425 -4.24 -2.50 3.37
CA MET A 425 -5.11 -2.81 2.24
C MET A 425 -5.68 -4.23 2.30
N ILE A 426 -4.95 -5.20 2.86
CA ILE A 426 -5.56 -6.50 3.20
C ILE A 426 -6.68 -6.30 4.24
N GLU A 427 -6.46 -5.49 5.27
CA GLU A 427 -7.50 -5.24 6.27
C GLU A 427 -8.73 -4.55 5.66
N ASN A 428 -8.52 -3.53 4.82
CA ASN A 428 -9.62 -2.85 4.11
C ASN A 428 -10.37 -3.78 3.14
N TYR A 429 -9.68 -4.70 2.47
CA TYR A 429 -10.33 -5.72 1.65
C TYR A 429 -11.21 -6.65 2.50
N ARG A 430 -10.73 -7.09 3.66
CA ARG A 430 -11.41 -8.08 4.50
C ARG A 430 -12.56 -7.52 5.31
N SER A 431 -12.40 -6.33 5.89
CA SER A 431 -13.37 -5.75 6.83
C SER A 431 -13.75 -4.31 6.52
N GLY A 432 -12.90 -3.55 5.81
CA GLY A 432 -13.07 -2.11 5.63
C GLY A 432 -12.70 -1.28 6.87
N LEU A 433 -12.08 -1.89 7.90
CA LEU A 433 -11.84 -1.24 9.20
C LEU A 433 -11.18 0.13 9.10
N ILE A 434 -10.06 0.24 8.38
CA ILE A 434 -9.27 1.47 8.36
C ILE A 434 -10.01 2.57 7.58
N TRP A 435 -10.68 2.19 6.50
CA TRP A 435 -11.61 3.05 5.78
C TRP A 435 -12.75 3.57 6.66
N ASP A 436 -13.42 2.68 7.40
CA ASP A 436 -14.55 3.07 8.24
C ASP A 436 -14.13 4.01 9.37
N LEU A 437 -12.95 3.79 9.96
CA LEU A 437 -12.38 4.66 10.99
C LEU A 437 -12.05 6.04 10.44
N PHE A 438 -11.28 6.11 9.35
CA PHE A 438 -10.87 7.38 8.77
C PHE A 438 -12.05 8.18 8.21
N MET A 439 -12.93 7.54 7.45
CA MET A 439 -14.14 8.17 6.89
C MET A 439 -15.20 8.44 7.97
N GLY A 440 -15.06 7.86 9.17
CA GLY A 440 -15.91 8.13 10.33
C GLY A 440 -15.66 9.50 10.97
N ALA A 441 -14.46 10.05 10.79
CA ALA A 441 -14.04 11.34 11.36
C ALA A 441 -14.87 12.51 10.78
N PRO A 442 -15.50 13.35 11.63
CA PRO A 442 -16.33 14.46 11.16
C PRO A 442 -15.58 15.45 10.26
N GLU A 443 -14.34 15.77 10.61
CA GLU A 443 -13.58 16.80 9.88
C GLU A 443 -13.13 16.33 8.50
N VAL A 444 -12.94 15.00 8.30
CA VAL A 444 -12.65 14.42 6.99
C VAL A 444 -13.85 14.62 6.06
N LYS A 445 -15.07 14.40 6.57
CA LYS A 445 -16.31 14.65 5.83
C LYS A 445 -16.45 16.12 5.46
N GLU A 446 -16.23 17.02 6.42
CA GLU A 446 -16.26 18.47 6.18
C GLU A 446 -15.22 18.90 5.13
N GLY A 447 -14.02 18.32 5.15
CA GLY A 447 -12.99 18.58 4.16
C GLY A 447 -13.36 18.08 2.76
N LEU A 448 -13.93 16.87 2.66
CA LEU A 448 -14.43 16.31 1.41
C LEU A 448 -15.57 17.16 0.82
N GLU A 449 -16.54 17.58 1.65
CA GLU A 449 -17.61 18.50 1.24
C GLU A 449 -17.04 19.85 0.75
N ARG A 450 -16.02 20.39 1.43
CA ARG A 450 -15.35 21.64 1.04
C ARG A 450 -14.66 21.55 -0.32
N LEU A 451 -14.21 20.36 -0.71
CA LEU A 451 -13.56 20.07 -1.98
C LEU A 451 -14.54 19.56 -3.06
N ASP A 452 -15.85 19.58 -2.80
CA ASP A 452 -16.92 19.09 -3.68
C ASP A 452 -16.83 17.58 -4.01
N PHE A 453 -16.36 16.77 -3.07
CA PHE A 453 -16.44 15.31 -3.17
C PHE A 453 -17.84 14.79 -2.75
N ASN A 454 -18.24 13.67 -3.33
CA ASN A 454 -19.28 12.78 -2.85
C ASN A 454 -18.61 11.48 -2.38
N TYR A 455 -19.08 10.90 -1.27
CA TYR A 455 -18.43 9.77 -0.60
C TYR A 455 -19.41 8.94 0.24
#